data_AF-A0A9P7FV66-F1
#
_entry.id   AF-A0A9P7FV66-F1
#
_cell.length_a   1.000
_cell.length_b   1.000
_cell.length_c   1.000
_cell.angle_alpha   90.00
_cell.angle_beta   90.00
_cell.angle_gamma   90.00
#
_symmetry.space_group_name_H-M   'P 1'
#
loop_
_entity.id
_entity.type
_entity.pdbx_description
1 polymer ?
#
loop_
_entity_poly.entity_id
_entity_poly.type
_entity_poly.pdbx_seq_one_letter_code
_entity_poly.pdbx_strand_id
1 'polypeptide(L)'
;MAQAQRLAEQVKSLNSKIRGLEAALAEEKAKSTEGENHTLTSAAPDDGGLKAVSEAIGSLSLGMDGQAKYHGESAGAEYLQDLLPRDESEPSKQMARVDLPHEILALMHAFPFGFKESPYSKSIFIRYLPTKQRAMELAVTYYDSVAWMYDCIPSEDFSNSILTPIYGADGYASTDAIHSHRLAVFFMILANGNLYDSHCDTLAAEQYYALARAALSVDSILVEVTCATVQALFLVFRFIYNSSQADKEERWMLTGLATRVAQVVRPIKFYSSAGTTNLRYLAWTA
;
A
#
# COMPACT_ATOMS: atom_id res chain seq x y z
N MET A 1 62.66 -33.20 13.89
CA MET A 1 62.09 -33.69 15.17
C MET A 1 61.57 -32.53 16.05
N ALA A 2 62.30 -31.43 16.22
CA ALA A 2 61.91 -30.32 17.11
C ALA A 2 60.63 -29.54 16.69
N GLN A 3 60.37 -29.37 15.38
CA GLN A 3 59.17 -28.67 14.90
C GLN A 3 57.87 -29.45 15.14
N ALA A 4 57.89 -30.78 15.05
CA ALA A 4 56.72 -31.62 15.28
C ALA A 4 56.28 -31.62 16.75
N GLN A 5 57.25 -31.57 17.67
CA GLN A 5 56.98 -31.44 19.11
C GLN A 5 56.38 -30.08 19.45
N ARG A 6 56.90 -29.00 18.85
CA ARG A 6 56.35 -27.64 19.03
C ARG A 6 54.91 -27.51 18.54
N LEU A 7 54.57 -28.16 17.42
CA LEU A 7 53.20 -28.16 16.89
C LEU A 7 52.24 -28.95 17.80
N ALA A 8 52.69 -30.10 18.33
CA ALA A 8 51.89 -30.90 19.26
C ALA A 8 51.61 -30.15 20.58
N GLU A 9 52.58 -29.40 21.09
CA GLU A 9 52.41 -28.53 22.25
C GLU A 9 51.44 -27.38 21.97
N GLN A 10 51.50 -26.78 20.78
CA GLN A 10 50.55 -25.73 20.37
C GLN A 10 49.12 -26.26 20.25
N VAL A 11 48.91 -27.43 19.64
CA VAL A 11 47.59 -28.06 19.55
C VAL A 11 47.03 -28.38 20.93
N LYS A 12 47.87 -28.89 21.84
CA LYS A 12 47.47 -29.16 23.23
C LYS A 12 47.09 -27.88 23.97
N SER A 13 47.85 -26.81 23.77
CA SER A 13 47.55 -25.48 24.35
C SER A 13 46.23 -24.93 23.82
N LEU A 14 45.99 -24.99 22.51
CA LEU A 14 44.76 -24.51 21.89
C LEU A 14 43.53 -25.31 22.37
N ASN A 15 43.63 -26.64 22.43
CA ASN A 15 42.53 -27.47 22.95
C ASN A 15 42.22 -27.18 24.43
N SER A 16 43.23 -26.86 25.24
CA SER A 16 43.00 -26.46 26.63
C SER A 16 42.30 -25.10 26.74
N LYS A 17 42.64 -24.14 25.86
CA LYS A 17 41.98 -22.84 25.80
C LYS A 17 40.53 -22.96 25.32
N ILE A 18 40.27 -23.79 24.31
CA ILE A 18 38.91 -24.05 23.81
C ILE A 18 38.02 -24.57 24.93
N ARG A 19 38.47 -25.60 25.68
CA ARG A 19 37.70 -26.12 26.82
C ARG A 19 37.49 -25.09 27.93
N GLY A 20 38.49 -24.24 28.20
CA GLY A 20 38.36 -23.15 29.16
C GLY A 20 37.33 -22.10 28.73
N LEU A 21 37.31 -21.75 27.44
CA LEU A 21 36.34 -20.81 26.86
C LEU A 21 34.94 -21.42 26.84
N GLU A 22 34.79 -22.71 26.51
CA GLU A 22 33.51 -23.42 26.56
C GLU A 22 32.95 -23.48 27.98
N ALA A 23 33.79 -23.72 28.99
CA ALA A 23 33.38 -23.71 30.39
C ALA A 23 32.97 -22.30 30.86
N ALA A 24 33.74 -21.27 30.50
CA ALA A 24 33.40 -19.88 30.82
C ALA A 24 32.08 -19.43 30.15
N LEU A 25 31.83 -19.87 28.92
CA LEU A 25 30.60 -19.56 28.17
C LEU A 25 29.39 -20.33 28.73
N ALA A 26 29.58 -21.54 29.25
CA ALA A 26 28.53 -22.26 29.97
C ALA A 26 28.20 -21.57 31.32
N GLU A 27 29.21 -21.06 32.03
CA GLU A 27 29.02 -20.31 33.27
C GLU A 27 28.37 -18.93 33.03
N GLU A 28 28.71 -18.26 31.94
CA GLU A 28 28.07 -17.01 31.55
C GLU A 28 26.62 -17.24 31.11
N LYS A 29 26.32 -18.31 30.35
CA LYS A 29 24.93 -18.69 30.03
C LYS A 29 24.11 -18.98 31.28
N ALA A 30 24.71 -19.60 32.30
CA ALA A 30 24.04 -19.83 33.58
C ALA A 30 23.79 -18.50 34.33
N LYS A 31 24.74 -17.56 34.34
CA LYS A 31 24.58 -16.23 34.96
C LYS A 31 23.62 -15.31 34.20
N SER A 32 23.57 -15.38 32.88
CA SER A 32 22.58 -14.68 32.04
C SER A 32 21.15 -15.21 32.20
N THR A 33 20.97 -16.32 32.93
CA THR A 33 19.65 -16.83 33.33
C THR A 33 19.16 -16.17 34.63
N GLU A 34 20.03 -15.48 35.40
CA GLU A 34 19.68 -14.84 36.67
C GLU A 34 19.64 -13.29 36.61
N GLY A 35 20.05 -12.68 35.47
CA GLY A 35 19.95 -11.24 35.24
C GLY A 35 18.68 -10.87 34.44
N GLU A 36 17.63 -10.47 35.17
CA GLU A 36 16.46 -9.70 34.73
C GLU A 36 16.11 -9.74 33.23
N ASN A 37 15.66 -10.89 32.74
CA ASN A 37 14.64 -10.89 31.71
C ASN A 37 13.32 -11.19 32.40
N HIS A 38 12.43 -10.20 32.42
CA HIS A 38 11.03 -10.36 32.81
C HIS A 38 10.31 -11.17 31.72
N THR A 39 10.77 -12.40 31.49
CA THR A 39 10.10 -13.38 30.65
C THR A 39 9.08 -14.06 31.54
N LEU A 40 7.80 -13.74 31.32
CA LEU A 40 6.67 -14.46 31.88
C LEU A 40 6.87 -15.95 31.58
N THR A 41 7.37 -16.69 32.57
CA THR A 41 7.47 -18.14 32.50
C THR A 41 6.09 -18.68 32.85
N SER A 42 5.20 -18.70 31.85
CA SER A 42 4.02 -19.54 31.91
C SER A 42 4.50 -20.99 31.85
N ALA A 43 4.12 -21.78 32.86
CA ALA A 43 4.09 -23.23 32.79
C ALA A 43 3.61 -23.67 31.40
N ALA A 44 4.24 -24.71 30.84
CA ALA A 44 3.93 -25.25 29.52
C ALA A 44 2.42 -25.26 29.27
N PRO A 45 1.90 -24.34 28.44
CA PRO A 45 0.47 -24.31 28.18
C PRO A 45 0.15 -25.45 27.23
N ASP A 46 -1.05 -25.99 27.40
CA ASP A 46 -1.77 -26.66 26.33
C ASP A 46 -1.54 -25.91 25.01
N ASP A 47 -0.92 -26.57 24.02
CA ASP A 47 -0.54 -25.99 22.72
C ASP A 47 -1.78 -25.40 22.00
N GLY A 48 -2.98 -25.86 22.36
CA GLY A 48 -4.26 -25.27 21.92
C GLY A 48 -4.55 -23.88 22.49
N GLY A 49 -4.19 -23.61 23.75
CA GLY A 49 -4.42 -22.31 24.41
C GLY A 49 -3.46 -21.21 23.94
N LEU A 50 -2.18 -21.55 23.74
CA LEU A 50 -1.18 -20.63 23.16
C LEU A 50 -1.50 -20.29 21.71
N LYS A 51 -1.93 -21.28 20.92
CA LYS A 51 -2.40 -21.03 19.55
C LYS A 51 -3.63 -20.15 19.54
N ALA A 52 -4.63 -20.42 20.38
CA ALA A 52 -5.82 -19.57 20.47
C ALA A 52 -5.51 -18.12 20.90
N VAL A 53 -4.56 -17.92 21.82
CA VAL A 53 -4.11 -16.58 22.25
C VAL A 53 -3.26 -15.89 21.17
N SER A 54 -2.39 -16.64 20.47
CA SER A 54 -1.60 -16.14 19.35
C SER A 54 -2.48 -15.80 18.13
N GLU A 55 -3.53 -16.59 17.89
CA GLU A 55 -4.55 -16.33 16.87
C GLU A 55 -5.33 -15.07 17.23
N ALA A 56 -5.76 -14.91 18.48
CA ALA A 56 -6.52 -13.75 18.95
C ALA A 56 -5.73 -12.43 19.04
N ILE A 57 -4.40 -12.48 19.10
CA ILE A 57 -3.53 -11.29 19.22
C ILE A 57 -2.81 -10.97 17.90
N GLY A 58 -2.73 -11.91 16.96
CA GLY A 58 -1.94 -11.73 15.74
C GLY A 58 -0.42 -11.83 15.96
N SER A 59 0.34 -11.73 14.87
CA SER A 59 1.80 -11.85 14.87
C SER A 59 2.48 -10.48 14.75
N LEU A 60 3.60 -10.28 15.43
CA LEU A 60 4.46 -9.11 15.30
C LEU A 60 5.87 -9.56 14.88
N SER A 61 6.34 -9.13 13.72
CA SER A 61 7.74 -9.30 13.31
C SER A 61 8.54 -8.04 13.62
N LEU A 62 9.67 -8.21 14.31
CA LEU A 62 10.58 -7.12 14.68
C LEU A 62 11.91 -7.27 13.92
N GLY A 63 12.24 -6.27 13.12
CA GLY A 63 13.54 -6.15 12.45
C GLY A 63 14.62 -5.62 13.40
N MET A 64 15.89 -5.86 13.05
CA MET A 64 17.04 -5.45 13.86
C MET A 64 17.11 -3.93 14.09
N ASP A 65 16.55 -3.15 13.15
CA ASP A 65 16.53 -1.68 13.20
C ASP A 65 15.23 -1.12 13.83
N GLY A 66 14.48 -1.92 14.59
CA GLY A 66 13.24 -1.50 15.26
C GLY A 66 12.02 -1.40 14.34
N GLN A 67 12.13 -1.92 13.11
CA GLN A 67 11.00 -2.08 12.20
C GLN A 67 10.03 -3.11 12.80
N ALA A 68 8.86 -2.66 13.23
CA ALA A 68 7.82 -3.52 13.78
C ALA A 68 6.69 -3.65 12.77
N LYS A 69 6.39 -4.88 12.33
CA LYS A 69 5.27 -5.17 11.43
C LYS A 69 4.28 -6.08 12.14
N TYR A 70 3.13 -5.50 12.46
CA TYR A 70 2.02 -6.20 13.10
C TYR A 70 1.08 -6.74 12.03
N HIS A 71 0.82 -8.03 12.07
CA HIS A 71 0.03 -8.75 11.07
C HIS A 71 -1.44 -8.92 11.48
N GLY A 72 -1.80 -8.67 12.74
CA GLY A 72 -3.18 -8.69 13.23
C GLY A 72 -3.77 -10.09 13.43
N GLU A 73 -4.85 -10.18 14.22
CA GLU A 73 -5.64 -11.39 14.51
C GLU A 73 -6.32 -11.95 13.25
N SER A 74 -6.77 -11.06 12.36
CA SER A 74 -7.46 -11.39 11.12
C SER A 74 -6.57 -11.25 9.88
N ALA A 75 -5.25 -11.38 10.01
CA ALA A 75 -4.35 -11.39 8.87
C ALA A 75 -4.93 -12.38 7.84
N GLY A 76 -5.29 -11.90 6.65
CA GLY A 76 -5.80 -12.81 5.63
C GLY A 76 -4.82 -13.98 5.44
N ALA A 77 -5.31 -15.13 4.98
CA ALA A 77 -4.44 -16.29 4.68
C ALA A 77 -3.27 -15.93 3.74
N GLU A 78 -3.32 -14.77 3.09
CA GLU A 78 -2.21 -14.12 2.38
C GLU A 78 -0.91 -13.99 3.19
N TYR A 79 -0.91 -13.83 4.53
CA TYR A 79 0.35 -13.82 5.31
C TYR A 79 1.06 -15.19 5.27
N LEU A 80 0.31 -16.29 5.21
CA LEU A 80 0.88 -17.63 5.13
C LEU A 80 1.69 -17.83 3.85
N GLN A 81 1.38 -17.10 2.78
CA GLN A 81 2.16 -17.13 1.55
C GLN A 81 3.53 -16.47 1.69
N ASP A 82 3.66 -15.43 2.52
CA ASP A 82 4.96 -14.77 2.77
C ASP A 82 5.90 -15.66 3.61
N LEU A 83 5.33 -16.62 4.34
CA LEU A 83 6.06 -17.64 5.09
C LEU A 83 6.47 -18.84 4.24
N LEU A 84 5.89 -18.99 3.03
CA LEU A 84 6.36 -19.99 2.09
C LEU A 84 7.72 -19.55 1.52
N PRO A 85 8.64 -20.50 1.25
CA PRO A 85 9.90 -20.17 0.60
C PRO A 85 9.61 -19.40 -0.70
N ARG A 86 10.03 -18.13 -0.74
CA ARG A 86 9.92 -17.31 -1.94
C ARG A 86 10.74 -18.00 -3.02
N ASP A 87 10.10 -18.42 -4.10
CA ASP A 87 10.83 -18.89 -5.27
C ASP A 87 11.67 -17.70 -5.76
N GLU A 88 13.00 -17.82 -5.82
CA GLU A 88 13.89 -16.73 -6.25
C GLU A 88 13.66 -16.33 -7.72
N SER A 89 12.78 -17.05 -8.41
CA SER A 89 12.26 -16.72 -9.74
C SER A 89 11.12 -15.71 -9.76
N GLU A 90 10.53 -15.34 -8.61
CA GLU A 90 9.56 -14.25 -8.54
C GLU A 90 10.30 -12.93 -8.79
N PRO A 91 10.08 -12.24 -9.92
CA PRO A 91 10.70 -10.96 -10.15
C PRO A 91 10.26 -10.08 -8.99
N SER A 92 11.23 -9.49 -8.28
CA SER A 92 10.94 -8.29 -7.50
C SER A 92 10.31 -7.31 -8.47
N LYS A 93 8.98 -7.24 -8.49
CA LYS A 93 8.21 -6.25 -9.26
C LYS A 93 8.47 -4.90 -8.59
N GLN A 94 9.71 -4.42 -8.67
CA GLN A 94 9.94 -3.01 -8.84
C GLN A 94 9.02 -2.63 -9.98
N MET A 95 8.02 -1.76 -9.72
CA MET A 95 7.13 -1.22 -10.74
C MET A 95 7.91 -1.13 -12.05
N ALA A 96 7.51 -1.92 -13.06
CA ALA A 96 8.22 -1.99 -14.32
C ALA A 96 8.51 -0.55 -14.74
N ARG A 97 9.80 -0.16 -14.81
CA ARG A 97 10.22 1.25 -14.88
C ARG A 97 9.41 1.98 -15.94
N VAL A 98 8.34 2.64 -15.53
CA VAL A 98 7.52 3.42 -16.43
C VAL A 98 8.36 4.63 -16.75
N ASP A 99 8.70 4.80 -18.03
CA ASP A 99 9.52 5.90 -18.49
C ASP A 99 8.69 7.19 -18.44
N LEU A 100 8.67 7.81 -17.27
CA LEU A 100 7.94 9.04 -16.96
C LEU A 100 8.93 10.20 -16.75
N PRO A 101 8.57 11.42 -17.18
CA PRO A 101 9.37 12.61 -16.92
C PRO A 101 9.64 12.80 -15.43
N HIS A 102 10.76 13.46 -15.14
CA HIS A 102 11.21 13.69 -13.76
C HIS A 102 10.14 14.38 -12.90
N GLU A 103 9.35 15.29 -13.49
CA GLU A 103 8.27 16.01 -12.81
C GLU A 103 7.16 15.07 -12.31
N ILE A 104 6.75 14.11 -13.14
CA ILE A 104 5.75 13.11 -12.78
C ILE A 104 6.30 12.17 -11.71
N LEU A 105 7.56 11.75 -11.85
CA LEU A 105 8.23 10.89 -10.87
C LEU A 105 8.36 11.59 -9.51
N ALA A 106 8.72 12.87 -9.47
CA ALA A 106 8.80 13.64 -8.23
C ALA A 106 7.44 13.71 -7.51
N LEU A 107 6.36 13.98 -8.25
CA LEU A 107 4.99 13.99 -7.71
C LEU A 107 4.54 12.60 -7.25
N MET A 108 4.85 11.56 -8.02
CA MET A 108 4.55 10.17 -7.66
C MET A 108 5.23 9.78 -6.34
N HIS A 109 6.50 10.14 -6.16
CA HIS A 109 7.25 9.88 -4.93
C HIS A 109 6.83 10.74 -3.74
N ALA A 110 6.17 11.88 -3.98
CA ALA A 110 5.58 12.71 -2.92
C ALA A 110 4.21 12.19 -2.41
N PHE A 111 3.64 11.17 -3.06
CA PHE A 111 2.37 10.58 -2.67
C PHE A 111 2.43 9.94 -1.27
N PRO A 112 1.37 10.02 -0.45
CA PRO A 112 0.07 10.66 -0.71
C PRO A 112 0.00 12.13 -0.27
N PHE A 113 1.04 12.66 0.37
CA PHE A 113 1.00 13.98 1.00
C PHE A 113 1.22 15.13 0.03
N GLY A 114 1.91 14.88 -1.09
CA GLY A 114 2.25 15.91 -2.07
C GLY A 114 3.20 16.97 -1.53
N PHE A 115 3.33 18.07 -2.28
CA PHE A 115 4.10 19.24 -1.87
C PHE A 115 3.18 20.32 -1.32
N LYS A 116 3.59 21.01 -0.25
CA LYS A 116 2.81 22.12 0.32
C LYS A 116 2.56 23.23 -0.72
N GLU A 117 3.56 23.51 -1.54
CA GLU A 117 3.48 24.36 -2.73
C GLU A 117 4.05 23.56 -3.89
N SER A 118 3.18 22.98 -4.73
CA SER A 118 3.64 22.19 -5.87
C SER A 118 4.31 23.09 -6.90
N PRO A 119 5.54 22.77 -7.34
CA PRO A 119 6.19 23.49 -8.42
C PRO A 119 5.62 23.10 -9.80
N TYR A 120 4.71 22.12 -9.84
CA TYR A 120 4.18 21.52 -11.06
C TYR A 120 2.69 21.79 -11.22
N SER A 121 2.27 22.05 -12.47
CA SER A 121 0.87 22.27 -12.85
C SER A 121 0.24 21.00 -13.43
N LYS A 122 -1.10 20.89 -13.36
CA LYS A 122 -1.88 19.78 -13.93
C LYS A 122 -1.71 19.65 -15.46
N SER A 123 -1.26 20.70 -16.15
CA SER A 123 -1.06 20.67 -17.60
C SER A 123 -0.03 19.62 -18.07
N ILE A 124 0.89 19.19 -17.19
CA ILE A 124 1.84 18.11 -17.50
C ILE A 124 1.17 16.76 -17.79
N PHE A 125 -0.07 16.57 -17.31
CA PHE A 125 -0.83 15.33 -17.49
C PHE A 125 -1.56 15.24 -18.84
N ILE A 126 -1.74 16.35 -19.56
CA ILE A 126 -2.53 16.41 -20.80
C ILE A 126 -2.04 15.38 -21.84
N ARG A 127 -0.73 15.20 -21.96
CA ARG A 127 -0.12 14.26 -22.93
C ARG A 127 -0.35 12.78 -22.62
N TYR A 128 -0.83 12.46 -21.41
CA TYR A 128 -1.11 11.10 -20.97
C TYR A 128 -2.60 10.77 -20.99
N LEU A 129 -3.45 11.73 -21.37
CA LEU A 129 -4.87 11.48 -21.52
C LEU A 129 -5.09 10.62 -22.78
N PRO A 130 -5.74 9.45 -22.67
CA PRO A 130 -6.09 8.66 -23.84
C PRO A 130 -7.19 9.38 -24.63
N THR A 131 -7.58 8.83 -25.78
CA THR A 131 -8.76 9.31 -26.51
C THR A 131 -10.02 9.17 -25.63
N LYS A 132 -11.01 10.05 -25.82
CA LYS A 132 -12.28 9.98 -25.09
C LYS A 132 -12.94 8.60 -25.18
N GLN A 133 -12.92 8.01 -26.39
CA GLN A 133 -13.45 6.67 -26.63
C GLN A 133 -12.75 5.63 -25.75
N ARG A 134 -11.40 5.62 -25.74
CA ARG A 134 -10.64 4.65 -24.94
C ARG A 134 -10.86 4.84 -23.44
N ALA A 135 -10.97 6.09 -22.98
CA ALA A 135 -11.30 6.38 -21.59
C ALA A 135 -12.67 5.81 -21.20
N MET A 136 -13.67 5.93 -22.07
CA MET A 136 -15.02 5.39 -21.86
C MET A 136 -15.02 3.86 -21.85
N GLU A 137 -14.31 3.21 -22.77
CA GLU A 137 -14.16 1.75 -22.81
C GLU A 137 -13.57 1.22 -21.50
N LEU A 138 -12.45 1.79 -21.03
CA LEU A 138 -11.82 1.38 -19.77
C LEU A 138 -12.71 1.67 -18.56
N ALA A 139 -13.47 2.77 -18.57
CA ALA A 139 -14.42 3.07 -17.50
C ALA A 139 -15.55 2.03 -17.44
N VAL A 140 -16.10 1.60 -18.58
CA VAL A 140 -17.10 0.52 -18.64
C VAL A 140 -16.51 -0.76 -18.05
N THR A 141 -15.30 -1.16 -18.47
CA THR A 141 -14.63 -2.34 -17.93
C THR A 141 -14.43 -2.26 -16.41
N TYR A 142 -14.07 -1.08 -15.88
CA TYR A 142 -13.97 -0.84 -14.45
C TYR A 142 -15.32 -1.06 -13.73
N TYR A 143 -16.40 -0.48 -14.23
CA TYR A 143 -17.72 -0.62 -13.59
C TYR A 143 -18.25 -2.06 -13.66
N ASP A 144 -17.99 -2.77 -14.75
CA ASP A 144 -18.43 -4.16 -14.92
C ASP A 144 -17.61 -5.15 -14.08
N SER A 145 -16.30 -4.94 -13.94
CA SER A 145 -15.38 -5.94 -13.36
C SER A 145 -14.91 -5.61 -11.95
N VAL A 146 -14.86 -4.33 -11.56
CA VAL A 146 -14.17 -3.88 -10.34
C VAL A 146 -15.13 -3.27 -9.32
N ALA A 147 -16.12 -2.49 -9.79
CA ALA A 147 -17.02 -1.71 -8.95
C ALA A 147 -18.17 -2.52 -8.30
N TRP A 148 -18.30 -3.82 -8.61
CA TRP A 148 -19.41 -4.65 -8.15
C TRP A 148 -19.57 -4.72 -6.62
N MET A 149 -18.47 -4.64 -5.87
CA MET A 149 -18.48 -4.70 -4.41
C MET A 149 -18.52 -3.30 -3.78
N TYR A 150 -17.81 -2.34 -4.36
CA TYR A 150 -17.67 -1.00 -3.83
C TYR A 150 -17.66 0.03 -4.95
N ASP A 151 -18.78 0.74 -5.12
CA ASP A 151 -18.90 1.85 -6.05
C ASP A 151 -18.50 3.16 -5.36
N CYS A 152 -17.24 3.58 -5.54
CA CYS A 152 -16.72 4.80 -4.92
C CYS A 152 -17.21 6.08 -5.61
N ILE A 153 -17.59 6.00 -6.88
CA ILE A 153 -18.13 7.09 -7.68
C ILE A 153 -19.08 6.51 -8.72
N PRO A 154 -20.39 6.81 -8.65
CA PRO A 154 -21.35 6.32 -9.63
C PRO A 154 -20.94 6.67 -11.06
N SER A 155 -21.22 5.78 -12.02
CA SER A 155 -20.85 5.96 -13.43
C SER A 155 -21.37 7.27 -14.03
N GLU A 156 -22.59 7.69 -13.66
CA GLU A 156 -23.17 8.97 -14.07
C GLU A 156 -22.38 10.16 -13.49
N ASP A 157 -22.02 10.10 -12.21
CA ASP A 157 -21.22 11.13 -11.54
C ASP A 157 -19.81 11.20 -12.13
N PHE A 158 -19.19 10.08 -12.44
CA PHE A 158 -17.90 10.04 -13.13
C PHE A 158 -17.98 10.70 -14.52
N SER A 159 -19.00 10.35 -15.31
CA SER A 159 -19.20 10.91 -16.65
C SER A 159 -19.40 12.44 -16.60
N ASN A 160 -20.25 12.91 -15.68
CA ASN A 160 -20.63 14.32 -15.57
C ASN A 160 -19.54 15.18 -14.90
N SER A 161 -18.93 14.68 -13.82
CA SER A 161 -18.05 15.48 -12.96
C SER A 161 -16.56 15.35 -13.27
N ILE A 162 -16.18 14.35 -14.08
CA ILE A 162 -14.79 14.06 -14.44
C ILE A 162 -14.61 13.97 -15.96
N LEU A 163 -15.30 13.06 -16.64
CA LEU A 163 -15.06 12.78 -18.07
C LEU A 163 -15.47 13.97 -18.97
N THR A 164 -16.63 14.56 -18.72
CA THR A 164 -17.11 15.74 -19.45
C THR A 164 -16.19 16.96 -19.29
N PRO A 165 -15.76 17.35 -18.07
CA PRO A 165 -14.79 18.43 -17.89
C PRO A 165 -13.43 18.19 -18.56
N ILE A 166 -12.96 16.94 -18.62
CA ILE A 166 -11.66 16.62 -19.24
C ILE A 166 -11.71 16.76 -20.75
N TYR A 167 -12.72 16.19 -21.42
CA TYR A 167 -12.75 16.13 -22.89
C TYR A 167 -13.59 17.24 -23.56
N GLY A 168 -14.39 17.98 -22.79
CA GLY A 168 -15.28 19.01 -23.29
C GLY A 168 -16.33 18.51 -24.29
N ALA A 169 -17.09 19.45 -24.86
CA ALA A 169 -17.98 19.20 -25.98
C ALA A 169 -17.22 19.15 -27.32
N ASP A 170 -16.13 19.89 -27.43
CA ASP A 170 -15.38 20.10 -28.68
C ASP A 170 -14.28 19.05 -28.93
N GLY A 171 -14.09 18.10 -28.00
CA GLY A 171 -13.14 17.00 -28.11
C GLY A 171 -11.69 17.34 -27.75
N TYR A 172 -11.39 18.59 -27.39
CA TYR A 172 -10.07 18.99 -26.89
C TYR A 172 -9.93 18.68 -25.40
N ALA A 173 -8.94 17.86 -25.07
CA ALA A 173 -8.66 17.49 -23.69
C ALA A 173 -8.03 18.67 -22.90
N SER A 174 -8.60 18.99 -21.74
CA SER A 174 -8.10 20.03 -20.82
C SER A 174 -8.07 19.52 -19.38
N THR A 175 -6.99 19.81 -18.68
CA THR A 175 -6.81 19.52 -17.25
C THR A 175 -7.15 20.70 -16.34
N ASP A 176 -7.41 21.87 -16.91
CA ASP A 176 -7.59 23.10 -16.15
C ASP A 176 -8.98 23.16 -15.50
N ALA A 177 -9.98 22.59 -16.19
CA ALA A 177 -11.37 22.54 -15.75
C ALA A 177 -11.65 21.56 -14.60
N ILE A 178 -10.67 20.75 -14.20
CA ILE A 178 -10.85 19.67 -13.21
C ILE A 178 -9.84 19.77 -12.07
N HIS A 179 -10.29 19.52 -10.84
CA HIS A 179 -9.41 19.45 -9.67
C HIS A 179 -8.41 18.28 -9.77
N SER A 180 -7.19 18.43 -9.25
CA SER A 180 -6.13 17.41 -9.36
C SER A 180 -6.54 16.06 -8.74
N HIS A 181 -7.23 16.08 -7.60
CA HIS A 181 -7.73 14.85 -6.96
C HIS A 181 -8.78 14.13 -7.81
N ARG A 182 -9.59 14.85 -8.59
CA ARG A 182 -10.51 14.22 -9.55
C ARG A 182 -9.77 13.68 -10.76
N LEU A 183 -8.70 14.34 -11.19
CA LEU A 183 -7.80 13.80 -12.20
C LEU A 183 -7.09 12.51 -11.70
N ALA A 184 -6.77 12.41 -10.42
CA ALA A 184 -6.29 11.17 -9.81
C ALA A 184 -7.33 10.05 -9.87
N VAL A 185 -8.60 10.34 -9.53
CA VAL A 185 -9.73 9.40 -9.70
C VAL A 185 -9.86 8.94 -11.15
N PHE A 186 -9.76 9.86 -12.12
CA PHE A 186 -9.79 9.52 -13.54
C PHE A 186 -8.73 8.49 -13.90
N PHE A 187 -7.45 8.76 -13.61
CA PHE A 187 -6.37 7.83 -13.92
C PHE A 187 -6.50 6.50 -13.17
N MET A 188 -6.99 6.50 -11.93
CA MET A 188 -7.21 5.25 -11.19
C MET A 188 -8.32 4.37 -11.78
N ILE A 189 -9.40 4.96 -12.29
CA ILE A 189 -10.45 4.22 -12.99
C ILE A 189 -9.87 3.58 -14.25
N LEU A 190 -9.06 4.32 -15.01
CA LEU A 190 -8.37 3.77 -16.18
C LEU A 190 -7.41 2.63 -15.81
N ALA A 191 -6.63 2.79 -14.74
CA ALA A 191 -5.68 1.79 -14.26
C ALA A 191 -6.40 0.49 -13.86
N ASN A 192 -7.45 0.59 -13.04
CA ASN A 192 -8.24 -0.57 -12.62
C ASN A 192 -9.00 -1.21 -13.78
N GLY A 193 -9.57 -0.42 -14.70
CA GLY A 193 -10.23 -0.94 -15.89
C GLY A 193 -9.26 -1.70 -16.80
N ASN A 194 -8.04 -1.20 -16.96
CA ASN A 194 -7.02 -1.83 -17.81
C ASN A 194 -6.62 -3.22 -17.29
N LEU A 195 -6.59 -3.44 -15.97
CA LEU A 195 -6.30 -4.76 -15.39
C LEU A 195 -7.23 -5.88 -15.90
N TYR A 196 -8.46 -5.53 -16.27
CA TYR A 196 -9.49 -6.48 -16.73
C TYR A 196 -9.87 -6.28 -18.21
N ASP A 197 -9.16 -5.41 -18.93
CA ASP A 197 -9.42 -5.20 -20.34
C ASP A 197 -8.98 -6.43 -21.15
N SER A 198 -9.68 -6.71 -22.25
CA SER A 198 -9.35 -7.82 -23.15
C SER A 198 -7.97 -7.63 -23.80
N HIS A 199 -7.50 -6.39 -23.90
CA HIS A 199 -6.16 -6.01 -24.37
C HIS A 199 -5.32 -5.46 -23.22
N CYS A 200 -5.38 -6.09 -22.05
CA CYS A 200 -4.64 -5.68 -20.85
C CYS A 200 -3.16 -5.44 -21.18
N ASP A 201 -2.74 -4.19 -21.00
CA ASP A 201 -1.35 -3.77 -21.09
C ASP A 201 -0.90 -3.42 -19.68
N THR A 202 -0.18 -4.35 -19.05
CA THR A 202 0.33 -4.19 -17.68
C THR A 202 1.17 -2.92 -17.54
N LEU A 203 1.91 -2.51 -18.58
CA LEU A 203 2.69 -1.28 -18.53
C LEU A 203 1.79 -0.04 -18.53
N ALA A 204 0.72 -0.05 -19.32
CA ALA A 204 -0.26 1.03 -19.33
C ALA A 204 -1.03 1.14 -18.00
N ALA A 205 -1.39 0.01 -17.38
CA ALA A 205 -2.04 -0.01 -16.07
C ALA A 205 -1.13 0.61 -14.99
N GLU A 206 0.14 0.20 -14.94
CA GLU A 206 1.16 0.77 -14.03
C GLU A 206 1.44 2.25 -14.33
N GLN A 207 1.41 2.66 -15.60
CA GLN A 207 1.56 4.06 -15.99
C GLN A 207 0.40 4.91 -15.48
N TYR A 208 -0.85 4.48 -15.66
CA TYR A 208 -2.01 5.19 -15.12
C TYR A 208 -2.01 5.22 -13.59
N TYR A 209 -1.56 4.14 -12.94
CA TYR A 209 -1.37 4.10 -11.50
C TYR A 209 -0.35 5.16 -11.02
N ALA A 210 0.82 5.25 -11.67
CA ALA A 210 1.84 6.26 -11.38
C ALA A 210 1.31 7.69 -11.61
N LEU A 211 0.60 7.91 -12.72
CA LEU A 211 -0.02 9.21 -13.04
C LEU A 211 -1.08 9.61 -12.03
N ALA A 212 -1.89 8.68 -11.53
CA ALA A 212 -2.89 8.96 -10.51
C ALA A 212 -2.25 9.40 -9.19
N ARG A 213 -1.20 8.70 -8.74
CA ARG A 213 -0.43 9.10 -7.54
C ARG A 213 0.17 10.48 -7.72
N ALA A 214 0.77 10.74 -8.87
CA ALA A 214 1.33 12.04 -9.20
C ALA A 214 0.27 13.14 -9.22
N ALA A 215 -0.90 12.89 -9.83
CA ALA A 215 -2.01 13.83 -9.90
C ALA A 215 -2.56 14.17 -8.50
N LEU A 216 -2.69 13.17 -7.61
CA LEU A 216 -3.12 13.42 -6.23
C LEU A 216 -2.13 14.32 -5.48
N SER A 217 -0.83 14.14 -5.71
CA SER A 217 0.24 14.89 -5.07
C SER A 217 0.40 16.34 -5.55
N VAL A 218 -0.29 16.76 -6.62
CA VAL A 218 -0.27 18.14 -7.11
C VAL A 218 -0.86 19.09 -6.07
N ASP A 219 -2.03 18.74 -5.53
CA ASP A 219 -2.65 19.48 -4.43
C ASP A 219 -2.51 18.67 -3.14
N SER A 220 -1.73 19.17 -2.18
CA SER A 220 -1.44 18.42 -0.95
C SER A 220 -2.70 18.11 -0.15
N ILE A 221 -2.86 16.84 0.24
CA ILE A 221 -3.95 16.41 1.15
C ILE A 221 -3.84 16.99 2.56
N LEU A 222 -2.69 17.59 2.90
CA LEU A 222 -2.49 18.29 4.17
C LEU A 222 -3.08 19.70 4.13
N VAL A 223 -3.30 20.26 2.94
CA VAL A 223 -3.85 21.60 2.72
C VAL A 223 -5.36 21.50 2.47
N GLU A 224 -5.76 20.62 1.55
CA GLU A 224 -7.15 20.45 1.17
C GLU A 224 -7.50 18.96 1.02
N VAL A 225 -8.65 18.58 1.55
CA VAL A 225 -9.23 17.25 1.33
C VAL A 225 -10.64 17.38 0.81
N THR A 226 -10.96 16.57 -0.19
CA THR A 226 -12.25 16.54 -0.86
C THR A 226 -12.80 15.11 -0.91
N CYS A 227 -14.05 14.94 -1.32
CA CYS A 227 -14.59 13.62 -1.62
C CYS A 227 -13.72 12.88 -2.66
N ALA A 228 -13.18 13.60 -3.65
CA ALA A 228 -12.30 13.03 -4.67
C ALA A 228 -10.98 12.52 -4.09
N THR A 229 -10.46 13.12 -3.01
CA THR A 229 -9.29 12.61 -2.29
C THR A 229 -9.57 11.21 -1.72
N VAL A 230 -10.72 11.04 -1.07
CA VAL A 230 -11.13 9.75 -0.49
C VAL A 230 -11.33 8.72 -1.59
N GLN A 231 -12.01 9.08 -2.69
CA GLN A 231 -12.21 8.23 -3.86
C GLN A 231 -10.88 7.79 -4.48
N ALA A 232 -9.94 8.72 -4.66
CA ALA A 232 -8.63 8.41 -5.22
C ALA A 232 -7.84 7.45 -4.32
N LEU A 233 -7.74 7.74 -3.01
CA LEU A 233 -7.07 6.85 -2.05
C LEU A 233 -7.72 5.45 -2.02
N PHE A 234 -9.05 5.40 -2.07
CA PHE A 234 -9.79 4.14 -2.14
C PHE A 234 -9.40 3.32 -3.37
N LEU A 235 -9.42 3.96 -4.55
CA LEU A 235 -9.09 3.30 -5.80
C LEU A 235 -7.61 2.88 -5.87
N VAL A 236 -6.69 3.62 -5.25
CA VAL A 236 -5.26 3.27 -5.17
C VAL A 236 -5.09 1.96 -4.42
N PHE A 237 -5.62 1.83 -3.20
CA PHE A 237 -5.47 0.57 -2.47
C PHE A 237 -6.24 -0.58 -3.15
N ARG A 238 -7.36 -0.28 -3.83
CA ARG A 238 -8.10 -1.25 -4.65
C ARG A 238 -7.25 -1.76 -5.82
N PHE A 239 -6.49 -0.89 -6.47
CA PHE A 239 -5.55 -1.28 -7.53
C PHE A 239 -4.47 -2.19 -6.96
N ILE A 240 -3.83 -1.80 -5.85
CA ILE A 240 -2.82 -2.63 -5.18
C ILE A 240 -3.38 -4.01 -4.85
N TYR A 241 -4.62 -4.09 -4.35
CA TYR A 241 -5.29 -5.36 -4.06
C TYR A 241 -5.45 -6.25 -5.31
N ASN A 242 -5.75 -5.65 -6.46
CA ASN A 242 -5.96 -6.39 -7.71
C ASN A 242 -4.66 -6.73 -8.46
N SER A 243 -3.63 -5.88 -8.38
CA SER A 243 -2.41 -6.00 -9.19
C SER A 243 -1.27 -6.73 -8.50
N SER A 244 -1.16 -6.63 -7.17
CA SER A 244 0.00 -7.13 -6.40
C SER A 244 -0.42 -7.69 -5.03
N GLN A 245 -0.09 -8.96 -4.77
CA GLN A 245 -0.24 -9.54 -3.44
C GLN A 245 0.87 -9.10 -2.48
N ALA A 246 1.99 -8.54 -2.96
CA ALA A 246 3.18 -8.28 -2.14
C ALA A 246 3.12 -6.97 -1.32
N ASP A 247 2.42 -5.95 -1.81
CA ASP A 247 2.44 -4.59 -1.21
C ASP A 247 1.37 -4.41 -0.13
N LYS A 248 1.33 -5.35 0.82
CA LYS A 248 0.31 -5.42 1.89
C LYS A 248 0.38 -4.21 2.82
N GLU A 249 1.57 -3.78 3.21
CA GLU A 249 1.75 -2.67 4.16
C GLU A 249 1.28 -1.33 3.60
N GLU A 250 1.64 -1.00 2.35
CA GLU A 250 1.18 0.23 1.70
C GLU A 250 -0.34 0.24 1.62
N ARG A 251 -0.96 -0.89 1.24
CA ARG A 251 -2.42 -1.04 1.20
C ARG A 251 -3.05 -0.79 2.57
N TRP A 252 -2.55 -1.43 3.63
CA TRP A 252 -3.05 -1.26 5.00
C TRP A 252 -2.95 0.19 5.48
N MET A 253 -1.80 0.83 5.25
CA MET A 253 -1.56 2.23 5.59
C MET A 253 -2.51 3.17 4.84
N LEU A 254 -2.70 2.93 3.53
CA LEU A 254 -3.60 3.72 2.71
C LEU A 254 -5.06 3.55 3.09
N THR A 255 -5.50 2.35 3.50
CA THR A 255 -6.84 2.13 4.05
C THR A 255 -7.07 2.99 5.29
N GLY A 256 -6.14 2.95 6.26
CA GLY A 256 -6.22 3.77 7.46
C GLY A 256 -6.22 5.28 7.16
N LEU A 257 -5.37 5.71 6.23
CA LEU A 257 -5.33 7.10 5.77
C LEU A 257 -6.65 7.52 5.12
N ALA A 258 -7.20 6.71 4.21
CA ALA A 258 -8.47 6.98 3.55
C ALA A 258 -9.61 7.13 4.56
N THR A 259 -9.66 6.27 5.58
CA THR A 259 -10.64 6.39 6.69
C THR A 259 -10.48 7.70 7.45
N ARG A 260 -9.24 8.12 7.75
CA ARG A 260 -8.99 9.40 8.44
C ARG A 260 -9.36 10.60 7.58
N VAL A 261 -9.00 10.59 6.30
CA VAL A 261 -9.37 11.64 5.35
C VAL A 261 -10.90 11.73 5.21
N ALA A 262 -11.60 10.60 5.15
CA ALA A 262 -13.07 10.57 5.10
C ALA A 262 -13.71 11.19 6.35
N GLN A 263 -13.14 10.98 7.54
CA GLN A 263 -13.61 11.62 8.78
C GLN A 263 -13.44 13.15 8.74
N VAL A 264 -12.39 13.66 8.10
CA VAL A 264 -12.14 15.10 7.95
C VAL A 264 -13.13 15.75 6.99
N VAL A 265 -13.44 15.09 5.87
CA VAL A 265 -14.37 15.62 4.84
C VAL A 265 -15.77 15.89 5.40
N ARG A 266 -16.16 15.21 6.50
CA ARG A 266 -17.47 15.26 7.20
C ARG A 266 -18.69 15.04 6.29
N PRO A 267 -19.77 14.41 6.79
CA PRO A 267 -21.03 14.43 6.08
C PRO A 267 -21.54 15.88 6.04
N ILE A 268 -21.68 16.45 4.85
CA ILE A 268 -22.47 17.67 4.65
C ILE A 268 -23.85 17.37 5.24
N LYS A 269 -24.17 17.97 6.39
CA LYS A 269 -25.53 17.98 6.91
C LYS A 269 -26.37 18.79 5.94
N PHE A 270 -27.04 18.12 5.01
CA PHE A 270 -28.17 18.71 4.32
C PHE A 270 -29.24 18.97 5.38
N TYR A 271 -29.36 20.22 5.82
CA TYR A 271 -30.59 20.68 6.48
C TYR A 271 -31.70 20.61 5.42
N SER A 272 -32.42 19.48 5.38
CA SER A 272 -33.69 19.40 4.66
C SER A 272 -34.70 20.23 5.43
N SER A 273 -34.96 21.46 4.99
CA SER A 273 -36.29 22.02 5.12
C SER A 273 -37.11 21.48 3.95
N ALA A 274 -38.13 20.69 4.28
CA ALA A 274 -39.05 20.00 3.38
C ALA A 274 -38.61 18.61 2.87
N GLY A 275 -39.19 17.59 3.52
CA GLY A 275 -39.93 16.53 2.84
C GLY A 275 -39.15 15.59 1.93
N THR A 276 -38.79 14.43 2.50
CA THR A 276 -38.63 13.14 1.79
C THR A 276 -37.77 13.14 0.54
N THR A 277 -36.48 12.81 0.69
CA THR A 277 -35.74 12.11 -0.38
C THR A 277 -34.68 11.18 0.23
N ASN A 278 -34.57 10.00 -0.37
CA ASN A 278 -33.82 8.82 0.07
C ASN A 278 -32.40 9.11 0.60
N LEU A 279 -32.13 8.63 1.81
CA LEU A 279 -30.79 8.43 2.36
C LEU A 279 -30.07 7.34 1.54
N ARG A 280 -29.24 7.75 0.58
CA ARG A 280 -28.29 6.86 -0.11
C ARG A 280 -26.92 7.50 -0.19
N TYR A 281 -26.19 7.63 0.93
CA TYR A 281 -24.75 7.82 0.85
C TYR A 281 -24.02 7.21 2.07
N LEU A 282 -23.12 6.28 1.74
CA LEU A 282 -21.86 5.95 2.41
C LEU A 282 -21.90 5.80 3.93
N ALA A 283 -22.58 4.75 4.40
CA ALA A 283 -22.26 4.18 5.70
C ALA A 283 -21.04 3.26 5.56
N TRP A 284 -19.84 3.80 5.72
CA TRP A 284 -18.67 3.00 6.09
C TRP A 284 -18.77 2.76 7.59
N THR A 285 -19.38 1.65 8.00
CA THR A 285 -19.24 1.16 9.37
C THR A 285 -17.87 0.49 9.48
N ALA A 286 -17.04 1.05 10.35
CA ALA A 286 -15.79 0.46 10.82
C ALA A 286 -16.03 -0.87 11.53
#